data_AF-A0A8T3TZS2-F1
#
_entry.id   AF-A0A8T3TZS2-F1
#
_cell.length_a   1.000
_cell.length_b   1.000
_cell.length_c   1.000
_cell.angle_alpha   90.00
_cell.angle_beta   90.00
_cell.angle_gamma   90.00
#
_symmetry.space_group_name_H-M   'P 1'
#
loop_
_entity.id
_entity.type
_entity.pdbx_description
1 polymer ?
#
loop_
_entity_poly.entity_id
_entity_poly.type
_entity_poly.pdbx_seq_one_letter_code
_entity_poly.pdbx_strand_id
1 'polypeptide(L)'
;MITRRNRMNLRPMLGIVAITILAACSSPGAPAGSPSASASIVLAASPGERLGALPGVEGFAYRASSVAVAGFVEGANATLDGDAEVEIVQASVASRGDEDVSIIAFTFPGADDTQSIDYFARIIDDMEDGLQAGSERGLGGSAYLITAHGQTVVLAPFGRADSLVFLFLAGPVGPTEDLATGILGAEE
;
A
#
# COMPACT_ATOMS: atom_id res chain seq x y z
N MET A 1 40.95 -15.77 -28.18
CA MET A 1 40.86 -14.97 -26.94
C MET A 1 39.43 -15.11 -26.44
N ILE A 2 39.04 -16.03 -25.53
CA ILE A 2 39.32 -16.08 -24.07
C ILE A 2 39.33 -14.64 -23.53
N THR A 3 38.32 -14.18 -22.76
CA THR A 3 38.23 -14.43 -21.31
C THR A 3 36.87 -14.01 -20.71
N ARG A 4 36.21 -14.99 -20.03
CA ARG A 4 35.45 -14.99 -18.75
C ARG A 4 34.45 -13.86 -18.42
N ARG A 5 33.17 -14.24 -18.20
CA ARG A 5 32.48 -14.56 -16.91
C ARG A 5 32.32 -13.36 -15.96
N ASN A 6 31.07 -13.02 -15.66
CA ASN A 6 30.56 -13.22 -14.30
C ASN A 6 29.03 -13.26 -14.28
N ARG A 7 28.48 -14.46 -14.07
CA ARG A 7 27.13 -14.68 -13.55
C ARG A 7 27.26 -14.76 -12.04
N MET A 8 26.67 -13.81 -11.30
CA MET A 8 26.50 -13.95 -9.86
C MET A 8 25.14 -14.59 -9.58
N ASN A 9 25.20 -15.87 -9.22
CA ASN A 9 24.14 -16.59 -8.53
C ASN A 9 24.10 -16.09 -7.08
N LEU A 10 22.96 -15.61 -6.61
CA LEU A 10 22.68 -15.50 -5.18
C LEU A 10 21.61 -16.53 -4.82
N ARG A 11 21.99 -17.55 -4.06
CA ARG A 11 21.08 -18.49 -3.39
C ARG A 11 20.84 -18.01 -1.96
N PRO A 12 19.66 -18.32 -1.38
CA PRO A 12 19.19 -17.77 -0.11
C PRO A 12 19.84 -18.48 1.08
N MET A 13 20.19 -17.71 2.12
CA MET A 13 20.65 -18.28 3.39
C MET A 13 19.50 -18.30 4.41
N LEU A 14 19.09 -19.53 4.73
CA LEU A 14 18.26 -19.89 5.89
C LEU A 14 19.03 -19.55 7.18
N GLY A 15 18.41 -18.82 8.10
CA GLY A 15 18.93 -18.57 9.45
C GLY A 15 17.83 -18.77 10.48
N ILE A 16 17.70 -20.01 10.97
CA ILE A 16 16.86 -20.40 12.11
C ILE A 16 17.64 -20.05 13.39
N VAL A 17 17.07 -19.22 14.27
CA VAL A 17 17.49 -19.15 15.68
C VAL A 17 16.24 -19.20 16.55
N ALA A 18 16.22 -20.18 17.45
CA ALA A 18 15.12 -20.47 18.36
C ALA A 18 15.58 -20.27 19.82
N ILE A 19 14.68 -19.67 20.61
CA ILE A 19 14.38 -19.91 22.04
C ILE A 19 15.41 -19.50 23.10
N THR A 20 14.98 -18.60 24.01
CA THR A 20 14.89 -18.93 25.46
C THR A 20 13.92 -18.01 26.22
N ILE A 21 13.00 -18.62 26.97
CA ILE A 21 12.11 -17.98 27.96
C ILE A 21 12.80 -18.06 29.33
N LEU A 22 12.79 -16.96 30.10
CA LEU A 22 13.01 -17.02 31.54
C LEU A 22 12.11 -16.01 32.26
N ALA A 23 11.29 -16.50 33.17
CA ALA A 23 10.44 -15.72 34.07
C ALA A 23 11.08 -15.62 35.46
N ALA A 24 10.98 -14.46 36.11
CA ALA A 24 11.04 -14.31 37.57
C ALA A 24 10.36 -13.00 38.03
N CYS A 25 9.46 -13.11 39.01
CA CYS A 25 8.67 -12.04 39.64
C CYS A 25 9.36 -11.47 40.90
N SER A 26 9.25 -10.16 41.19
CA SER A 26 9.03 -9.59 42.55
C SER A 26 8.68 -8.08 42.50
N SER A 27 7.63 -7.66 43.21
CA SER A 27 7.18 -6.27 43.50
C SER A 27 7.49 -5.90 44.98
N PRO A 28 7.20 -4.71 45.58
CA PRO A 28 6.55 -3.48 45.10
C PRO A 28 7.25 -2.15 45.48
N GLY A 29 7.01 -1.08 44.70
CA GLY A 29 7.40 0.28 45.07
C GLY A 29 6.83 1.30 44.09
N ALA A 30 5.70 1.90 44.41
CA ALA A 30 5.15 3.05 43.69
C ALA A 30 5.87 4.33 44.12
N PRO A 31 6.10 5.28 43.21
CA PRO A 31 5.27 6.46 43.28
C PRO A 31 4.64 6.84 41.93
N ALA A 32 3.57 7.62 42.05
CA ALA A 32 2.70 8.08 41.00
C ALA A 32 3.43 8.85 39.89
N GLY A 33 3.22 8.41 38.66
CA GLY A 33 3.42 9.15 37.42
C GLY A 33 2.39 8.60 36.44
N SER A 34 1.59 9.50 35.87
CA SER A 34 0.41 9.29 35.03
C SER A 34 0.50 8.10 34.07
N PRO A 35 -0.64 7.46 33.72
CA PRO A 35 -0.65 6.42 32.70
C PRO A 35 -0.39 7.10 31.36
N SER A 36 0.89 7.23 30.98
CA SER A 36 1.23 7.20 29.57
C SER A 36 1.06 5.75 29.16
N ALA A 37 -0.20 5.37 28.95
CA ALA A 37 -0.49 4.35 27.98
C ALA A 37 0.09 4.89 26.68
N SER A 38 1.34 4.54 26.38
CA SER A 38 1.70 4.25 25.01
C SER A 38 0.75 3.14 24.61
N ALA A 39 -0.44 3.53 24.16
CA ALA A 39 -1.25 2.71 23.30
C ALA A 39 -0.36 2.51 22.07
N SER A 40 0.51 1.50 22.14
CA SER A 40 0.85 0.75 20.95
C SER A 40 -0.51 0.39 20.38
N ILE A 41 -0.91 1.09 19.33
CA ILE A 41 -2.00 0.65 18.49
C ILE A 41 -1.49 -0.66 17.92
N VAL A 42 -1.77 -1.74 18.64
CA VAL A 42 -1.76 -3.07 18.09
C VAL A 42 -2.88 -3.00 17.06
N LEU A 43 -2.55 -2.73 15.80
CA LEU A 43 -3.40 -3.09 14.68
C LEU A 43 -3.52 -4.62 14.75
N ALA A 44 -4.48 -5.11 15.54
CA ALA A 44 -4.66 -6.53 15.85
C ALA A 44 -5.14 -7.36 14.65
N ALA A 45 -5.50 -6.68 13.56
CA ALA A 45 -5.77 -7.26 12.26
C ALA A 45 -4.63 -6.84 11.33
N SER A 46 -4.05 -7.79 10.60
CA SER A 46 -3.18 -7.48 9.47
C SER A 46 -3.94 -6.52 8.54
N PRO A 47 -3.25 -5.57 7.89
CA PRO A 47 -3.93 -4.56 7.08
C PRO A 47 -4.84 -5.16 5.98
N GLY A 48 -4.50 -6.34 5.47
CA GLY A 48 -5.35 -7.13 4.56
C GLY A 48 -6.67 -7.63 5.18
N GLU A 49 -6.70 -7.95 6.49
CA GLU A 49 -7.93 -8.32 7.20
C GLU A 49 -8.87 -7.13 7.39
N ARG A 50 -8.34 -5.90 7.49
CA ARG A 50 -9.19 -4.68 7.53
C ARG A 50 -9.84 -4.39 6.18
N LEU A 51 -9.09 -4.54 5.09
CA LEU A 51 -9.65 -4.40 3.74
C LEU A 51 -10.65 -5.50 3.43
N GLY A 52 -10.33 -6.76 3.74
CA GLY A 52 -11.24 -7.89 3.54
C GLY A 52 -12.48 -7.90 4.44
N ALA A 53 -12.56 -6.99 5.41
CA ALA A 53 -13.75 -6.77 6.22
C ALA A 53 -14.65 -5.65 5.67
N LEU A 54 -14.26 -4.96 4.60
CA LEU A 54 -15.09 -3.95 3.95
C LEU A 54 -16.26 -4.63 3.20
N PRO A 55 -17.48 -4.07 3.27
CA PRO A 55 -18.59 -4.55 2.45
C PRO A 55 -18.28 -4.37 0.95
N GLY A 56 -18.65 -5.33 0.11
CA GLY A 56 -18.47 -5.22 -1.35
C GLY A 56 -17.13 -5.74 -1.89
N VAL A 57 -16.22 -6.18 -1.03
CA VAL A 57 -14.95 -6.80 -1.46
C VAL A 57 -14.94 -8.32 -1.28
N GLU A 58 -16.13 -8.93 -1.21
CA GLU A 58 -16.27 -10.36 -1.00
C GLU A 58 -15.61 -11.17 -2.13
N GLY A 59 -15.07 -12.34 -1.76
CA GLY A 59 -14.42 -13.25 -2.70
C GLY A 59 -12.96 -12.92 -3.02
N PHE A 60 -12.38 -11.89 -2.40
CA PHE A 60 -10.93 -11.68 -2.39
C PHE A 60 -10.28 -12.25 -1.13
N ALA A 61 -9.15 -12.93 -1.30
CA ALA A 61 -8.26 -13.33 -0.21
C ALA A 61 -7.13 -12.31 -0.08
N TYR A 62 -6.92 -11.77 1.13
CA TYR A 62 -5.93 -10.72 1.36
C TYR A 62 -4.69 -11.24 2.05
N ARG A 63 -3.53 -10.77 1.61
CA ARG A 63 -2.25 -11.00 2.28
C ARG A 63 -1.45 -9.70 2.35
N ALA A 64 -0.85 -9.44 3.51
CA ALA A 64 0.08 -8.33 3.65
C ALA A 64 1.30 -8.54 2.74
N SER A 65 1.78 -7.47 2.12
CA SER A 65 2.95 -7.49 1.24
C SER A 65 3.73 -6.19 1.39
N SER A 66 5.02 -6.27 1.68
CA SER A 66 5.90 -5.09 1.77
C SER A 66 6.37 -4.59 0.40
N VAL A 67 6.00 -5.27 -0.70
CA VAL A 67 6.42 -4.96 -2.07
C VAL A 67 5.22 -5.07 -3.02
N ALA A 68 4.02 -4.67 -2.56
CA ALA A 68 2.79 -4.88 -3.33
C ALA A 68 2.89 -4.30 -4.75
N VAL A 69 3.50 -3.11 -4.91
CA VAL A 69 3.80 -2.55 -6.24
C VAL A 69 5.29 -2.21 -6.27
N ALA A 70 6.06 -3.01 -7.00
CA ALA A 70 7.50 -2.82 -7.11
C ALA A 70 7.82 -1.46 -7.77
N GLY A 71 8.71 -0.69 -7.15
CA GLY A 71 9.18 0.59 -7.69
C GLY A 71 8.23 1.78 -7.51
N PHE A 72 7.03 1.60 -6.93
CA PHE A 72 6.06 2.70 -6.77
C PHE A 72 6.63 3.87 -5.97
N VAL A 73 7.21 3.61 -4.79
CA VAL A 73 7.77 4.69 -3.92
C VAL A 73 8.93 5.40 -4.61
N GLU A 74 9.81 4.67 -5.30
CA GLU A 74 10.93 5.26 -6.04
C GLU A 74 10.42 6.13 -7.20
N GLY A 75 9.45 5.63 -7.97
CA GLY A 75 8.81 6.37 -9.06
C GLY A 75 8.13 7.62 -8.55
N ALA A 76 7.27 7.51 -7.54
CA ALA A 76 6.54 8.65 -6.98
C ALA A 76 7.49 9.71 -6.41
N ASN A 77 8.54 9.32 -5.68
CA ASN A 77 9.54 10.27 -5.19
C ASN A 77 10.32 10.94 -6.33
N ALA A 78 10.58 10.23 -7.44
CA ALA A 78 11.21 10.80 -8.62
C ALA A 78 10.29 11.81 -9.33
N THR A 79 8.99 11.51 -9.47
CA THR A 79 7.98 12.43 -10.01
C THR A 79 7.88 13.72 -9.20
N LEU A 80 8.03 13.61 -7.88
CA LEU A 80 7.95 14.74 -6.95
C LEU A 80 9.27 15.51 -6.81
N ASP A 81 10.38 15.03 -7.37
CA ASP A 81 11.71 15.69 -7.34
C ASP A 81 12.16 16.11 -5.92
N GLY A 82 11.77 15.33 -4.90
CA GLY A 82 12.08 15.63 -3.50
C GLY A 82 11.21 16.71 -2.84
N ASP A 83 10.17 17.21 -3.52
CA ASP A 83 9.20 18.17 -2.96
C ASP A 83 8.40 17.57 -1.78
N ALA A 84 8.17 16.25 -1.79
CA ALA A 84 7.49 15.53 -0.73
C ALA A 84 8.00 14.08 -0.64
N GLU A 85 7.89 13.50 0.56
CA GLU A 85 8.12 12.08 0.81
C GLU A 85 6.80 11.32 0.68
N VAL A 86 6.85 10.10 0.14
CA VAL A 86 5.72 9.18 0.09
C VAL A 86 5.84 8.16 1.22
N GLU A 87 4.85 8.12 2.10
CA GLU A 87 4.75 7.11 3.16
C GLU A 87 3.72 6.04 2.80
N ILE A 88 4.12 4.78 2.85
CA ILE A 88 3.21 3.64 2.68
C ILE A 88 2.55 3.32 4.02
N VAL A 89 1.26 3.65 4.13
CA VAL A 89 0.43 3.32 5.29
C VAL A 89 0.09 1.83 5.28
N GLN A 90 -0.17 1.27 4.09
CA GLN A 90 -0.52 -0.12 3.92
C GLN A 90 -0.13 -0.64 2.54
N ALA A 91 0.32 -1.90 2.49
CA ALA A 91 0.53 -2.62 1.24
C ALA A 91 0.07 -4.08 1.37
N SER A 92 -0.71 -4.53 0.39
CA SER A 92 -1.33 -5.85 0.39
C SER A 92 -1.54 -6.37 -1.03
N VAL A 93 -1.75 -7.68 -1.16
CA VAL A 93 -2.24 -8.30 -2.39
C VAL A 93 -3.59 -8.95 -2.09
N ALA A 94 -4.56 -8.68 -2.95
CA ALA A 94 -5.88 -9.30 -2.96
C ALA A 94 -5.95 -10.31 -4.12
N SER A 95 -6.36 -11.53 -3.83
CA SER A 95 -6.43 -12.62 -4.81
C SER A 95 -7.85 -13.12 -5.00
N ARG A 96 -8.27 -13.33 -6.24
CA ARG A 96 -9.53 -13.99 -6.60
C ARG A 96 -9.25 -15.04 -7.68
N GLY A 97 -9.35 -16.32 -7.31
CA GLY A 97 -8.89 -17.40 -8.20
C GLY A 97 -7.38 -17.32 -8.43
N ASP A 98 -6.96 -17.31 -9.69
CA ASP A 98 -5.55 -17.17 -10.11
C ASP A 98 -5.16 -15.70 -10.40
N GLU A 99 -6.05 -14.74 -10.13
CA GLU A 99 -5.85 -13.32 -10.41
C GLU A 99 -5.46 -12.58 -9.14
N ASP A 100 -4.38 -11.81 -9.21
CA ASP A 100 -3.84 -11.00 -8.12
C ASP A 100 -4.00 -9.50 -8.44
N VAL A 101 -4.48 -8.74 -7.46
CA VAL A 101 -4.54 -7.28 -7.47
C VAL A 101 -3.65 -6.75 -6.35
N SER A 102 -2.69 -5.91 -6.73
CA SER A 102 -1.79 -5.24 -5.80
C SER A 102 -2.44 -3.97 -5.27
N ILE A 103 -2.34 -3.72 -3.97
CA ILE A 103 -2.95 -2.57 -3.30
C ILE A 103 -1.89 -1.86 -2.47
N ILE A 104 -1.83 -0.55 -2.63
CA ILE A 104 -1.08 0.36 -1.76
C ILE A 104 -2.01 1.46 -1.27
N ALA A 105 -1.98 1.72 0.03
CA ALA A 105 -2.49 2.95 0.62
C ALA A 105 -1.29 3.80 1.06
N PHE A 106 -1.26 5.06 0.65
CA PHE A 106 -0.13 5.95 0.89
C PHE A 106 -0.59 7.36 1.24
N THR A 107 0.34 8.13 1.81
CA THR A 107 0.11 9.52 2.21
C THR A 107 1.40 10.35 2.03
N PHE A 108 1.26 11.66 2.15
CA PHE A 108 2.35 12.63 2.10
C PHE A 108 2.53 13.28 3.48
N PRO A 109 3.41 12.74 4.35
CA PRO A 109 3.60 13.26 5.69
C PRO A 109 4.01 14.73 5.66
N GLY A 110 3.34 15.55 6.48
CA GLY A 110 3.63 16.98 6.61
C GLY A 110 3.02 17.87 5.52
N ALA A 111 2.36 17.30 4.51
CA ALA A 111 1.60 18.05 3.52
C ALA A 111 0.17 18.32 4.01
N ASP A 112 -0.37 19.51 3.70
CA ASP A 112 -1.81 19.75 3.85
C ASP A 112 -2.62 19.07 2.74
N ASP A 113 -3.96 19.14 2.82
CA ASP A 113 -4.85 18.52 1.84
C ASP A 113 -4.65 19.07 0.42
N THR A 114 -4.41 20.38 0.28
CA THR A 114 -4.26 21.02 -1.03
C THR A 114 -2.97 20.55 -1.69
N GLN A 115 -1.88 20.55 -0.92
CA GLN A 115 -0.59 20.03 -1.37
C GLN A 115 -0.67 18.54 -1.71
N SER A 116 -1.33 17.75 -0.87
CA SER A 116 -1.50 16.30 -1.08
C SER A 116 -2.22 15.99 -2.39
N ILE A 117 -3.27 16.77 -2.73
CA ILE A 117 -3.99 16.62 -4.00
C ILE A 117 -3.12 17.03 -5.19
N ASP A 118 -2.31 18.09 -5.07
CA ASP A 118 -1.38 18.51 -6.11
C ASP A 118 -0.30 17.46 -6.39
N TYR A 119 0.34 16.92 -5.34
CA TYR A 119 1.30 15.83 -5.47
C TYR A 119 0.70 14.58 -6.09
N PHE A 120 -0.52 14.23 -5.67
CA PHE A 120 -1.24 13.11 -6.25
C PHE A 120 -1.54 13.30 -7.75
N ALA A 121 -1.94 14.50 -8.18
CA ALA A 121 -2.16 14.82 -9.59
C ALA A 121 -0.87 14.68 -10.41
N ARG A 122 0.27 15.16 -9.89
CA ARG A 122 1.58 15.00 -10.56
C ARG A 122 1.97 13.54 -10.74
N ILE A 123 1.71 12.68 -9.74
CA ILE A 123 1.94 11.24 -9.83
C ILE A 123 1.09 10.63 -10.95
N ILE A 124 -0.19 11.00 -11.04
CA ILE A 124 -1.08 10.52 -12.11
C ILE A 124 -0.52 10.92 -13.48
N ASP A 125 -0.16 12.20 -13.67
CA ASP A 125 0.33 12.71 -14.94
C ASP A 125 1.59 11.96 -15.42
N ASP A 126 2.60 11.78 -14.54
CA ASP A 126 3.83 11.06 -14.88
C ASP A 126 3.59 9.56 -15.14
N MET A 127 2.61 8.98 -14.45
CA MET A 127 2.18 7.60 -14.72
C MET A 127 1.49 7.44 -16.06
N GLU A 128 0.62 8.36 -16.45
CA GLU A 128 -0.02 8.36 -17.78
C GLU A 128 1.03 8.43 -18.88
N ASP A 129 2.01 9.33 -18.72
CA ASP A 129 3.15 9.47 -19.63
C ASP A 129 4.00 8.18 -19.69
N GLY A 130 4.27 7.58 -18.53
CA GLY A 130 5.02 6.33 -18.42
C GLY A 130 4.31 5.12 -19.02
N LEU A 131 2.98 5.05 -18.92
CA LEU A 131 2.14 3.97 -19.46
C LEU A 131 1.69 4.23 -20.90
N GLN A 132 1.89 5.44 -21.42
CA GLN A 132 1.39 5.88 -22.73
C GLN A 132 -0.12 5.67 -22.89
N ALA A 133 -0.85 5.82 -21.78
CA ALA A 133 -2.29 5.64 -21.71
C ALA A 133 -2.87 6.76 -20.84
N GLY A 134 -3.85 7.48 -21.37
CA GLY A 134 -4.50 8.55 -20.62
C GLY A 134 -5.36 8.00 -19.49
N SER A 135 -5.46 8.74 -18.39
CA SER A 135 -6.43 8.42 -17.35
C SER A 135 -7.81 8.94 -17.70
N GLU A 136 -8.83 8.25 -17.19
CA GLU A 136 -10.19 8.72 -17.21
C GLU A 136 -10.79 8.71 -15.81
N ARG A 137 -11.71 9.65 -15.56
CA ARG A 137 -12.57 9.59 -14.38
C ARG A 137 -13.53 8.42 -14.53
N GLY A 138 -13.52 7.49 -13.57
CA GLY A 138 -14.48 6.39 -13.54
C GLY A 138 -14.88 6.03 -12.12
N LEU A 139 -15.53 4.87 -11.96
CA LEU A 139 -16.13 4.42 -10.69
C LEU A 139 -17.04 5.50 -10.06
N GLY A 140 -17.98 6.04 -10.85
CA GLY A 140 -18.88 7.11 -10.39
C GLY A 140 -18.22 8.49 -10.23
N GLY A 141 -16.97 8.65 -10.65
CA GLY A 141 -16.18 9.88 -10.51
C GLY A 141 -15.25 9.88 -9.30
N SER A 142 -15.29 8.82 -8.49
CA SER A 142 -14.50 8.68 -7.26
C SER A 142 -13.05 8.28 -7.50
N ALA A 143 -12.71 7.81 -8.71
CA ALA A 143 -11.37 7.35 -9.04
C ALA A 143 -10.89 7.78 -10.43
N TYR A 144 -9.58 7.69 -10.62
CA TYR A 144 -8.90 7.74 -11.91
C TYR A 144 -8.52 6.32 -12.34
N LEU A 145 -8.81 5.97 -13.59
CA LEU A 145 -8.50 4.66 -14.16
C LEU A 145 -7.56 4.82 -15.35
N ILE A 146 -6.54 3.96 -15.41
CA ILE A 146 -5.64 3.84 -16.55
C ILE A 146 -5.61 2.37 -16.93
N THR A 147 -5.99 2.05 -18.17
CA THR A 147 -6.03 0.67 -18.67
C THR A 147 -5.06 0.49 -19.83
N ALA A 148 -4.09 -0.41 -19.66
CA ALA A 148 -3.07 -0.70 -20.66
C ALA A 148 -2.68 -2.18 -20.61
N HIS A 149 -2.53 -2.81 -21.78
CA HIS A 149 -2.01 -4.19 -21.91
C HIS A 149 -2.73 -5.26 -21.06
N GLY A 150 -4.05 -5.12 -20.85
CA GLY A 150 -4.82 -6.05 -20.02
C GLY A 150 -4.56 -5.89 -18.51
N GLN A 151 -3.94 -4.79 -18.11
CA GLN A 151 -3.83 -4.34 -16.73
C GLN A 151 -4.65 -3.06 -16.56
N THR A 152 -5.20 -2.89 -15.37
CA THR A 152 -5.84 -1.66 -14.91
C THR A 152 -5.08 -1.15 -13.71
N VAL A 153 -4.81 0.15 -13.72
CA VAL A 153 -4.39 0.91 -12.54
C VAL A 153 -5.55 1.79 -12.10
N VAL A 154 -5.88 1.74 -10.82
CA VAL A 154 -6.85 2.64 -10.19
C VAL A 154 -6.12 3.49 -9.17
N LEU A 155 -6.27 4.81 -9.28
CA LEU A 155 -5.85 5.76 -8.26
C LEU A 155 -7.07 6.50 -7.71
N ALA A 156 -7.22 6.56 -6.39
CA ALA A 156 -8.37 7.21 -5.78
C ALA A 156 -8.02 7.89 -4.44
N PRO A 157 -8.63 9.03 -4.11
CA PRO A 157 -8.73 9.43 -2.71
C PRO A 157 -9.57 8.37 -1.98
N PHE A 158 -9.14 8.02 -0.79
CA PHE A 158 -9.81 7.02 0.03
C PHE A 158 -10.32 7.72 1.28
N GLY A 159 -9.52 7.73 2.34
CA GLY A 159 -9.95 8.28 3.60
C GLY A 159 -9.01 9.33 4.17
N ARG A 160 -9.25 9.63 5.44
CA ARG A 160 -8.36 10.44 6.26
C ARG A 160 -8.04 9.68 7.54
N ALA A 161 -6.76 9.60 7.86
CA ALA A 161 -6.29 9.21 9.18
C ALA A 161 -5.83 10.49 9.89
N ASP A 162 -4.52 10.66 10.07
CA ASP A 162 -3.91 11.91 10.51
C ASP A 162 -3.60 12.86 9.33
N SER A 163 -3.63 12.32 8.12
CA SER A 163 -3.42 12.99 6.83
C SER A 163 -4.35 12.39 5.77
N LEU A 164 -4.46 13.03 4.61
CA LEU A 164 -5.21 12.51 3.47
C LEU A 164 -4.54 11.23 2.95
N VAL A 165 -5.34 10.18 2.74
CA VAL A 165 -4.88 8.87 2.28
C VAL A 165 -5.38 8.61 0.87
N PHE A 166 -4.49 8.12 0.03
CA PHE A 166 -4.77 7.72 -1.33
C PHE A 166 -4.60 6.22 -1.50
N LEU A 167 -5.38 5.66 -2.40
CA LEU A 167 -5.27 4.28 -2.83
C LEU A 167 -4.68 4.20 -4.23
N PHE A 168 -3.86 3.16 -4.40
CA PHE A 168 -3.32 2.69 -5.65
C PHE A 168 -3.63 1.21 -5.77
N LEU A 169 -4.32 0.80 -6.84
CA LEU A 169 -4.55 -0.60 -7.17
C LEU A 169 -3.99 -0.89 -8.55
N ALA A 170 -3.36 -2.05 -8.72
CA ALA A 170 -2.88 -2.52 -10.03
C ALA A 170 -3.05 -4.02 -10.19
N GLY A 171 -3.62 -4.44 -11.31
CA GLY A 171 -3.83 -5.86 -11.63
C GLY A 171 -4.64 -6.06 -12.92
N PRO A 172 -5.18 -7.27 -13.16
CA PRO A 172 -6.05 -7.56 -14.30
C PRO A 172 -7.30 -6.68 -14.35
N VAL A 173 -7.74 -6.35 -15.56
CA VAL A 173 -9.03 -5.66 -15.82
C VAL A 173 -10.18 -6.53 -15.31
N GLY A 174 -11.17 -5.93 -14.66
CA GLY A 174 -12.28 -6.66 -14.04
C GLY A 174 -12.06 -6.83 -12.54
N PRO A 175 -11.23 -7.78 -12.07
CA PRO A 175 -10.97 -7.94 -10.64
C PRO A 175 -10.48 -6.65 -9.96
N THR A 176 -9.64 -5.86 -10.64
CA THR A 176 -9.16 -4.58 -10.09
C THR A 176 -10.28 -3.55 -9.95
N GLU A 177 -11.18 -3.46 -10.94
CA GLU A 177 -12.30 -2.51 -10.93
C GLU A 177 -13.38 -2.93 -9.93
N ASP A 178 -13.70 -4.23 -9.86
CA ASP A 178 -14.61 -4.81 -8.88
C ASP A 178 -14.12 -4.51 -7.45
N LEU A 179 -12.83 -4.76 -7.20
CA LEU A 179 -12.22 -4.52 -5.90
C LEU A 179 -12.21 -3.03 -5.54
N ALA A 180 -11.83 -2.17 -6.48
CA ALA A 180 -11.83 -0.73 -6.26
C ALA A 180 -13.25 -0.20 -5.99
N THR A 181 -14.25 -0.70 -6.73
CA THR A 181 -15.67 -0.35 -6.50
C THR A 181 -16.12 -0.75 -5.10
N GLY A 182 -15.79 -1.98 -4.68
CA GLY A 182 -16.11 -2.46 -3.34
C GLY A 182 -15.46 -1.62 -2.24
N ILE A 183 -14.16 -1.31 -2.38
CA ILE A 183 -13.43 -0.52 -1.38
C ILE A 183 -13.97 0.92 -1.31
N LEU A 184 -14.16 1.57 -2.44
CA LEU A 184 -14.59 2.99 -2.48
C LEU A 184 -16.07 3.17 -2.12
N GLY A 185 -16.93 2.22 -2.50
CA GLY A 185 -18.34 2.24 -2.11
C GLY A 185 -18.58 1.90 -0.64
N ALA A 186 -17.59 1.35 0.07
CA ALA A 186 -17.67 1.07 1.50
C ALA A 186 -17.41 2.31 2.38
N GLU A 187 -16.89 3.39 1.82
CA GLU A 187 -16.67 4.65 2.55
C GLU A 187 -17.85 5.65 2.47
N GLU A 188 -18.86 5.36 1.64
CA GLU A 188 -20.12 6.11 1.57
C GLU A 188 -21.13 5.70 2.68
#